data_AF-A0A7C4WCA5-F1
#
_entry.id   AF-A0A7C4WCA5-F1
#
_cell.length_a   1.000
_cell.length_b   1.000
_cell.length_c   1.000
_cell.angle_alpha   90.00
_cell.angle_beta   90.00
_cell.angle_gamma   90.00
#
_symmetry.space_group_name_H-M   'P 1'
#
loop_
_entity.id
_entity.type
_entity.pdbx_description
1 polymer ?
#
loop_
_entity_poly.entity_id
_entity_poly.type
_entity_poly.pdbx_seq_one_letter_code
_entity_poly.pdbx_strand_id
1 'polypeptide(L)' 'MEIEIDCPICNDRKKHVAEVLKVFEGKFRRRSAEFDAIIMIVKCKDCKTIGIYRRVDSINMENYEFPYEGEI' A
#
# COMPACT_ATOMS: atom_id res chain seq x y z
N MET A 1 4.81 -8.93 -9.59
CA MET A 1 5.82 -8.13 -8.86
C MET A 1 5.57 -8.34 -7.38
N GLU A 2 6.62 -8.42 -6.56
CA GLU A 2 6.50 -8.68 -5.12
C GLU A 2 7.17 -7.55 -4.34
N ILE A 3 6.59 -7.20 -3.20
CA ILE A 3 7.12 -6.18 -2.30
C ILE A 3 7.03 -6.64 -0.84
N GLU A 4 7.84 -6.04 0.01
CA GLU A 4 7.77 -6.25 1.46
C GLU A 4 6.93 -5.15 2.11
N ILE A 5 5.87 -5.53 2.83
CA ILE A 5 4.97 -4.60 3.52
C ILE A 5 4.89 -4.92 5.01
N ASP A 6 4.63 -3.90 5.83
CA ASP A 6 4.14 -4.13 7.19
C ASP A 6 2.62 -4.35 7.11
N CYS A 7 2.19 -5.61 7.23
CA CYS A 7 0.77 -5.96 7.08
C CYS A 7 0.02 -5.71 8.40
N PRO A 8 -0.89 -4.73 8.48
CA PRO A 8 -1.61 -4.41 9.72
C PRO A 8 -2.52 -5.53 10.22
N ILE A 9 -2.86 -6.49 9.34
CA ILE A 9 -3.70 -7.65 9.66
C ILE A 9 -2.87 -8.73 10.36
N CYS A 10 -1.65 -8.97 9.90
CA CYS A 10 -0.74 -9.90 10.57
C CYS A 10 -0.25 -9.34 11.91
N ASN A 11 0.01 -8.03 11.95
CA ASN A 11 0.35 -7.26 13.16
C ASN A 11 1.45 -7.91 14.02
N ASP A 12 2.43 -8.55 13.37
CA ASP A 12 3.54 -9.26 14.04
C ASP A 12 4.85 -8.44 14.05
N ARG A 13 4.77 -7.17 13.60
CA ARG A 13 5.91 -6.24 13.46
C ARG A 13 7.01 -6.76 12.54
N LYS A 14 6.70 -7.70 11.66
CA LYS A 14 7.59 -8.18 10.61
C LYS A 14 7.12 -7.65 9.27
N LYS A 15 8.04 -7.57 8.31
CA LYS A 15 7.67 -7.36 6.92
C LYS A 15 7.22 -8.67 6.31
N HIS A 16 6.10 -8.62 5.59
CA HIS A 16 5.48 -9.74 4.90
C HIS A 16 5.64 -9.54 3.40
N VAL A 17 5.81 -10.63 2.66
CA VAL A 17 5.85 -10.56 1.20
C VAL A 17 4.42 -10.40 0.70
N ALA A 18 4.17 -9.34 -0.06
CA ALA A 18 2.91 -9.11 -0.73
C ALA A 18 3.06 -9.12 -2.24
N GLU A 19 2.10 -9.75 -2.90
CA GLU A 19 1.98 -9.76 -4.35
C GLU A 19 1.27 -8.49 -4.81
N VAL A 20 1.91 -7.75 -5.72
CA VAL A 20 1.31 -6.56 -6.33
C VAL A 20 0.33 -7.01 -7.41
N LEU A 21 -0.96 -6.72 -7.18
CA LEU A 21 -2.06 -7.03 -8.09
C LEU A 21 -2.26 -5.92 -9.13
N LYS A 22 -2.14 -4.66 -8.71
CA LYS A 22 -2.38 -3.49 -9.56
C LYS A 22 -1.50 -2.33 -9.12
N VAL A 23 -1.03 -1.54 -10.08
CA VAL A 23 -0.26 -0.32 -9.84
C VAL A 23 -0.92 0.80 -10.62
N PHE A 24 -1.13 1.93 -9.97
CA PHE A 24 -1.59 3.14 -10.63
C PHE A 24 -1.04 4.38 -9.93
N GLU A 25 -0.87 5.44 -10.71
CA GLU A 25 -0.49 6.74 -10.20
C GLU A 25 -1.73 7.46 -9.66
N GLY A 26 -1.57 8.12 -8.54
CA GLY A 26 -2.60 8.92 -7.88
C GLY A 26 -2.00 10.20 -7.33
N LYS A 27 -2.87 11.05 -6.78
CA LYS A 27 -2.47 12.31 -6.16
C LYS A 27 -2.86 12.30 -4.70
N PHE A 28 -1.89 12.57 -3.83
CA PHE A 28 -2.11 12.73 -2.40
C PHE A 28 -2.06 14.22 -2.05
N ARG A 29 -3.16 14.75 -1.51
CA ARG A 29 -3.26 16.15 -1.11
C ARG A 29 -3.14 16.29 0.40
N ARG A 30 -2.18 17.10 0.86
CA ARG A 30 -2.02 17.46 2.28
C ARG A 30 -1.98 18.97 2.42
N ARG A 31 -2.97 19.52 3.12
CA ARG A 31 -3.19 20.98 3.23
C ARG A 31 -3.29 21.61 1.82
N SER A 32 -2.38 22.52 1.49
CA SER A 32 -2.32 23.23 0.21
C SER A 32 -1.37 22.60 -0.81
N ALA A 33 -0.72 21.47 -0.48
CA ALA A 33 0.22 20.79 -1.36
C ALA A 33 -0.38 19.51 -1.94
N GLU A 34 -0.07 19.24 -3.20
CA GLU A 34 -0.41 18.03 -3.93
C GLU A 34 0.88 17.30 -4.26
N PHE A 35 0.89 16.00 -4.02
CA PHE A 35 2.05 15.13 -4.21
C PHE A 35 1.66 13.96 -5.10
N ASP A 36 2.55 13.60 -6.02
CA ASP A 36 2.40 12.38 -6.80
C ASP A 36 2.59 11.17 -5.89
N ALA A 37 1.63 10.25 -5.95
CA ALA A 37 1.57 9.07 -5.12
C ALA A 37 1.48 7.84 -6.01
N ILE A 38 2.30 6.83 -5.74
CA ILE A 38 2.16 5.52 -6.36
C ILE A 38 1.24 4.69 -5.46
N ILE A 39 0.12 4.23 -6.00
CA ILE A 39 -0.85 3.41 -5.29
C ILE A 39 -0.76 1.99 -5.84
N MET A 40 -0.53 1.04 -4.95
CA MET A 40 -0.41 -0.38 -5.27
C MET A 40 -1.49 -1.15 -4.53
N ILE A 41 -2.28 -1.93 -5.26
CA ILE A 41 -3.15 -2.95 -4.65
C ILE A 41 -2.28 -4.18 -4.44
N VAL A 42 -2.17 -4.62 -3.19
CA VAL A 42 -1.24 -5.66 -2.78
C VAL A 42 -1.97 -6.74 -2.00
N LYS A 43 -1.60 -8.00 -2.20
CA LYS A 43 -2.12 -9.16 -1.47
C LYS A 43 -1.03 -9.76 -0.62
N CYS A 44 -1.19 -9.70 0.70
CA CYS A 44 -0.27 -10.35 1.62
C CYS A 44 -0.23 -11.86 1.34
N LYS A 45 0.96 -12.45 1.17
CA LYS A 45 1.07 -13.89 0.88
C LYS A 45 0.79 -14.76 2.11
N ASP A 46 0.94 -14.22 3.31
CA ASP A 46 0.71 -14.91 4.58
C ASP A 46 -0.79 -14.94 4.94
N CYS A 47 -1.41 -13.79 5.23
CA CYS A 47 -2.82 -13.73 5.62
C CYS A 47 -3.81 -13.72 4.43
N LYS A 48 -3.31 -13.64 3.19
CA LYS A 48 -4.11 -13.53 1.95
C LYS A 48 -4.99 -12.28 1.84
N THR A 49 -4.94 -11.36 2.80
CA THR A 49 -5.70 -10.11 2.77
C THR A 49 -5.13 -9.16 1.71
N ILE A 50 -6.04 -8.52 0.98
CA ILE A 50 -5.72 -7.51 -0.01
C ILE A 50 -5.82 -6.14 0.67
N GLY A 51 -4.86 -5.27 0.38
CA GLY A 51 -4.80 -3.91 0.89
C GLY A 51 -4.24 -2.95 -0.13
N ILE A 52 -4.23 -1.67 0.23
CA ILE A 52 -3.58 -0.61 -0.52
C ILE A 52 -2.25 -0.30 0.16
N TYR A 53 -1.19 -0.25 -0.65
CA TYR A 53 0.08 0.37 -0.28
C TYR A 53 0.25 1.65 -1.10
N ARG A 54 0.27 2.78 -0.42
CA ARG A 54 0.45 4.11 -1.00
C ARG A 54 1.82 4.64 -0.64
N ARG A 55 2.60 5.00 -1.66
CA ARG A 55 3.95 5.57 -1.51
C ARG A 55 4.00 6.96 -2.13
N VAL A 56 4.55 7.91 -1.39
CA VAL A 56 4.76 9.30 -1.83
C VAL A 56 6.25 9.63 -1.66
N ASP A 57 7.03 9.45 -2.72
CA ASP A 57 8.49 9.59 -2.66
C ASP A 57 8.95 11.00 -2.30
N SER A 58 8.22 12.03 -2.76
CA SER A 58 8.55 13.44 -2.52
C SER A 58 8.59 13.84 -1.04
N ILE A 59 7.94 13.07 -0.16
CA ILE A 59 7.91 13.29 1.29
C ILE A 59 8.32 12.06 2.09
N ASN A 60 8.89 11.04 1.44
CA ASN A 60 9.26 9.76 2.03
C ASN A 60 8.15 9.17 2.92
N MET A 61 6.91 9.17 2.42
CA MET A 61 5.74 8.72 3.16
C MET A 61 5.20 7.43 2.57
N GLU A 62 4.96 6.47 3.46
CA GLU A 62 4.32 5.19 3.15
C GLU A 62 3.05 5.07 3.98
N ASN A 63 1.97 4.59 3.37
CA ASN A 63 0.71 4.39 4.05
C ASN A 63 0.08 3.06 3.61
N TYR A 64 -0.44 2.32 4.58
CA TYR A 64 -1.05 1.01 4.39
C TYR A 64 -2.52 1.08 4.80
N GLU A 65 -3.41 0.72 3.88
CA GLU A 65 -4.85 0.62 4.11
C GLU A 65 -5.28 -0.84 3.94
N PHE A 66 -5.64 -1.49 5.03
CA PHE A 66 -6.10 -2.89 5.05
C PHE A 66 -7.36 -3.02 5.91
N PRO A 67 -8.36 -3.81 5.49
CA PRO A 67 -8.49 -4.46 4.17
C PRO A 67 -8.90 -3.46 3.08
N TYR A 68 -8.58 -3.77 1.82
CA TYR A 68 -9.13 -3.06 0.66
C TYR A 68 -10.52 -3.61 0.33
N GLU A 69 -11.54 -2.77 0.44
CA GLU A 69 -12.95 -3.13 0.16
C GLU A 69 -13.42 -2.71 -1.26
N GLY A 70 -12.51 -2.25 -2.12
CA GLY A 70 -12.84 -1.85 -3.50
C GLY A 70 -12.74 -2.99 -4.51
N GLU A 71 -13.18 -2.71 -5.75
CA GLU A 71 -13.04 -3.63 -6.88
C GLU A 71 -11.61 -3.58 -7.45
N ILE A 72 -11.04 -4.74 -7.77
CA ILE A 72 -9.63 -4.91 -8.21
C ILE A 72 -9.56 -4.96 -9.74
#